data_AF-A0A9D8D1D8-F1
#
_entry.id   AF-A0A9D8D1D8-F1
#
_cell.length_a   1.000
_cell.length_b   1.000
_cell.length_c   1.000
_cell.angle_alpha   90.00
_cell.angle_beta   90.00
_cell.angle_gamma   90.00
#
_symmetry.space_group_name_H-M   'P 1'
#
loop_
_entity.id
_entity.type
_entity.pdbx_description
1 polymer ?
#
loop_
_entity_poly.entity_id
_entity_poly.type
_entity_poly.pdbx_seq_one_letter_code
_entity_poly.pdbx_strand_id
1 'polypeptide(L)'
;MSQAEKDEPVHLRWFCAVGDGVSDDTEALNAFFSYMGTTGKAGYIDSGTYNFTDQLATISGANICVEGTGDSAILRYVGASTTLDLITFSGANGLRLSGFVVSSSTPMSAGCAVRLISSSNLELNLVIAQDGIFWNGLHLDACGLINLNESRIYAQNDAILATNVLELHCSHAAVLDLQRH
;
A
#
# COMPACT_ATOMS: atom_id res chain seq x y z
N MET A 1 -16.96 27.02 -13.08
CA MET A 1 -15.92 26.12 -12.56
C MET A 1 -15.14 25.59 -13.73
N SER A 2 -13.82 25.82 -13.75
CA SER A 2 -12.97 25.37 -14.86
C SER A 2 -12.64 23.89 -14.68
N GLN A 3 -12.36 23.18 -15.78
CA GLN A 3 -12.06 21.75 -15.76
C GLN A 3 -10.87 21.40 -14.83
N ALA A 4 -9.95 22.35 -14.60
CA ALA A 4 -8.76 22.19 -13.76
C ALA A 4 -9.07 22.05 -12.25
N GLU A 5 -10.17 22.62 -11.74
CA GLU A 5 -10.60 22.41 -10.33
C GLU A 5 -11.19 21.01 -10.12
N LYS A 6 -11.49 20.27 -11.20
CA LYS A 6 -12.10 18.94 -11.14
C LYS A 6 -11.08 17.81 -11.08
N ASP A 7 -9.80 18.12 -11.29
CA ASP A 7 -8.70 17.17 -11.46
C ASP A 7 -7.65 17.25 -10.32
N GLU A 8 -7.88 18.07 -9.28
CA GLU A 8 -7.00 18.08 -8.11
C GLU A 8 -7.18 16.79 -7.31
N PRO A 9 -6.08 16.08 -6.96
CA PRO A 9 -6.19 14.86 -6.20
C PRO A 9 -6.69 15.16 -4.78
N VAL A 10 -7.35 14.19 -4.19
CA VAL A 10 -7.85 14.30 -2.82
C VAL A 10 -6.71 14.00 -1.86
N HIS A 11 -6.32 14.95 -1.01
CA HIS A 11 -5.19 14.78 -0.11
C HIS A 11 -5.55 13.98 1.15
N LEU A 12 -4.64 13.12 1.61
CA LEU A 12 -4.78 12.35 2.86
C LEU A 12 -5.02 13.26 4.07
N ARG A 13 -4.37 14.42 4.13
CA ARG A 13 -4.53 15.39 5.22
C ARG A 13 -5.94 15.99 5.33
N TRP A 14 -6.75 15.92 4.26
CA TRP A 14 -8.16 16.34 4.32
C TRP A 14 -9.01 15.41 5.19
N PHE A 15 -8.48 14.23 5.55
CA PHE A 15 -9.10 13.27 6.48
C PHE A 15 -8.54 13.38 7.90
N CYS A 16 -7.93 14.51 8.24
CA CYS A 16 -7.32 14.79 9.56
C CYS A 16 -6.04 14.00 9.87
N ALA A 17 -5.40 13.41 8.86
CA ALA A 17 -4.08 12.82 9.04
C ALA A 17 -3.03 13.90 9.34
N VAL A 18 -2.20 13.70 10.36
CA VAL A 18 -1.17 14.64 10.80
C VAL A 18 0.15 14.38 10.09
N GLY A 19 0.59 13.11 9.99
CA GLY A 19 1.83 12.75 9.30
C GLY A 19 3.11 13.23 9.99
N ASP A 20 3.08 13.42 11.31
CA ASP A 20 4.19 13.92 12.12
C ASP A 20 5.11 12.81 12.66
N GLY A 21 4.81 11.54 12.37
CA GLY A 21 5.52 10.38 12.89
C GLY A 21 5.28 10.09 14.38
N VAL A 22 4.29 10.73 15.00
CA VAL A 22 3.93 10.55 16.42
C VAL A 22 2.45 10.24 16.56
N SER A 23 1.59 11.06 15.97
CA SER A 23 0.14 10.96 16.00
C SER A 23 -0.34 9.66 15.34
N ASP A 24 -1.43 9.09 15.87
CA ASP A 24 -2.08 7.93 15.27
C ASP A 24 -3.07 8.38 14.18
N ASP A 25 -2.73 8.06 12.93
CA ASP A 25 -3.47 8.42 11.73
C ASP A 25 -4.37 7.28 11.21
N THR A 26 -4.57 6.20 11.99
CA THR A 26 -5.37 5.03 11.57
C THR A 26 -6.76 5.39 11.04
N GLU A 27 -7.51 6.23 11.75
CA GLU A 27 -8.87 6.62 11.33
C GLU A 27 -8.85 7.44 10.04
N ALA A 28 -7.89 8.35 9.91
CA ALA A 28 -7.72 9.19 8.73
C ALA A 28 -7.36 8.37 7.49
N LEU A 29 -6.47 7.39 7.64
CA LEU A 29 -6.10 6.46 6.57
C LEU A 29 -7.29 5.60 6.13
N ASN A 30 -8.07 5.07 7.08
CA ASN A 30 -9.29 4.32 6.76
C ASN A 30 -10.30 5.16 5.99
N ALA A 31 -10.53 6.41 6.42
CA ALA A 31 -11.45 7.32 5.75
C ALA A 31 -10.96 7.69 4.34
N PHE A 32 -9.66 7.94 4.18
CA PHE A 32 -9.03 8.24 2.89
C PHE A 32 -9.21 7.10 1.89
N PHE A 33 -8.79 5.87 2.24
CA PHE A 33 -8.90 4.74 1.32
C PHE A 33 -10.35 4.34 1.05
N SER A 34 -11.24 4.45 2.04
CA SER A 34 -12.68 4.24 1.84
C SER A 34 -13.26 5.23 0.83
N TYR A 35 -12.86 6.51 0.90
CA TYR A 35 -13.28 7.52 -0.05
C TYR A 35 -12.77 7.21 -1.47
N MET A 36 -11.52 6.77 -1.62
CA MET A 36 -10.99 6.38 -2.93
C MET A 36 -11.75 5.19 -3.51
N GLY A 37 -12.01 4.16 -2.70
CA GLY A 37 -12.79 2.99 -3.11
C GLY A 37 -14.23 3.32 -3.53
N THR A 38 -14.84 4.30 -2.85
CA THR A 38 -16.22 4.72 -3.13
C THR A 38 -16.35 5.64 -4.33
N THR A 39 -15.38 6.55 -4.54
CA THR A 39 -15.50 7.63 -5.53
C THR A 39 -14.70 7.39 -6.81
N GLY A 40 -13.67 6.54 -6.77
CA GLY A 40 -12.73 6.35 -7.88
C GLY A 40 -11.89 7.60 -8.20
N LYS A 41 -11.90 8.62 -7.33
CA LYS A 41 -11.02 9.79 -7.47
C LYS A 41 -9.57 9.41 -7.19
N ALA A 42 -8.64 10.20 -7.72
CA ALA A 42 -7.23 10.09 -7.38
C ALA A 42 -6.98 10.61 -5.96
N GLY A 43 -6.29 9.81 -5.15
CA GLY A 43 -5.82 10.18 -3.82
C GLY A 43 -4.35 10.58 -3.85
N TYR A 44 -3.98 11.52 -2.99
CA TYR A 44 -2.60 11.97 -2.81
C TYR A 44 -2.16 11.87 -1.34
N ILE A 45 -1.00 11.25 -1.12
CA ILE A 45 -0.35 11.16 0.19
C ILE A 45 0.77 12.20 0.24
N ASP A 46 0.54 13.29 0.96
CA ASP A 46 1.54 14.32 1.18
C ASP A 46 2.76 13.78 1.93
N SER A 47 3.93 14.41 1.78
CA SER A 47 5.11 14.09 2.58
C SER A 47 4.80 14.07 4.08
N GLY A 48 5.28 13.06 4.79
CA GLY A 48 5.03 12.86 6.22
C GLY A 48 5.13 11.38 6.59
N THR A 49 5.19 11.12 7.88
CA THR A 49 5.13 9.77 8.44
C THR A 49 3.79 9.60 9.14
N TYR A 50 2.90 8.86 8.51
CA TYR A 50 1.56 8.58 8.99
C TYR A 50 1.56 7.27 9.76
N ASN A 51 1.52 7.35 11.08
CA ASN A 51 1.50 6.14 11.90
C ASN A 51 0.11 5.53 11.90
N PHE A 52 0.03 4.21 11.92
CA PHE A 52 -1.22 3.49 12.16
C PHE A 52 -0.98 2.33 13.11
N THR A 53 -1.92 2.09 14.02
CA THR A 53 -1.78 1.14 15.14
C THR A 53 -2.55 -0.17 14.93
N ASP A 54 -3.51 -0.19 14.02
CA ASP A 54 -4.32 -1.37 13.67
C ASP A 54 -4.30 -1.64 12.16
N GLN A 55 -4.65 -2.87 11.76
CA GLN A 55 -4.88 -3.19 10.35
C GLN A 55 -5.88 -2.19 9.74
N LEU A 56 -5.56 -1.67 8.55
CA LEU A 56 -6.51 -0.82 7.83
C LEU A 56 -7.68 -1.66 7.33
N ALA A 57 -8.88 -1.07 7.37
CA ALA A 57 -10.09 -1.69 6.87
C ALA A 57 -9.90 -2.13 5.41
N THR A 58 -10.44 -3.30 5.05
CA THR A 58 -10.32 -3.83 3.69
C THR A 58 -10.84 -2.82 2.67
N ILE A 59 -9.97 -2.43 1.76
CA ILE A 59 -10.21 -1.43 0.73
C ILE A 59 -10.79 -2.15 -0.48
N SER A 60 -11.96 -1.70 -0.94
CA SER A 60 -12.64 -2.27 -2.11
C SER A 60 -13.20 -1.17 -2.99
N GLY A 61 -13.41 -1.47 -4.27
CA GLY A 61 -13.77 -0.48 -5.29
C GLY A 61 -12.94 -0.67 -6.55
N ALA A 62 -13.29 -0.02 -7.64
CA ALA A 62 -12.56 -0.11 -8.90
C ALA A 62 -11.85 1.21 -9.23
N ASN A 63 -10.76 1.13 -10.01
CA ASN A 63 -9.99 2.27 -10.49
C ASN A 63 -9.45 3.18 -9.36
N ILE A 64 -9.11 2.59 -8.21
CA ILE A 64 -8.46 3.30 -7.12
C ILE A 64 -7.08 3.74 -7.62
N CYS A 65 -6.79 5.04 -7.55
CA CYS A 65 -5.50 5.60 -7.88
C CYS A 65 -4.97 6.35 -6.66
N VAL A 66 -3.82 5.95 -6.14
CA VAL A 66 -3.17 6.62 -5.02
C VAL A 66 -1.71 6.89 -5.38
N GLU A 67 -1.34 8.15 -5.30
CA GLU A 67 0.02 8.65 -5.48
C GLU A 67 0.51 9.28 -4.18
N GLY A 68 1.82 9.31 -3.95
CA GLY A 68 2.42 10.09 -2.86
C GLY A 68 3.64 10.88 -3.30
N THR A 69 4.20 11.66 -2.38
CA THR A 69 5.43 12.45 -2.60
C THR A 69 6.71 11.60 -2.54
N GLY A 70 6.71 10.42 -3.16
CA GLY A 70 7.84 9.48 -3.21
C GLY A 70 8.23 8.91 -1.85
N ASP A 71 9.54 8.75 -1.63
CA ASP A 71 10.11 8.18 -0.40
C ASP A 71 9.83 9.01 0.88
N SER A 72 9.25 10.21 0.73
CA SER A 72 8.87 11.08 1.86
C SER A 72 7.44 10.89 2.36
N ALA A 73 6.60 10.14 1.62
CA ALA A 73 5.24 9.79 2.03
C ALA A 73 5.24 8.38 2.62
N ILE A 74 5.23 8.27 3.96
CA ILE A 74 5.46 7.02 4.67
C ILE A 74 4.21 6.62 5.43
N LEU A 75 3.65 5.46 5.12
CA LEU A 75 2.66 4.77 5.94
C LEU A 75 3.40 3.80 6.86
N ARG A 76 3.37 4.05 8.17
CA ARG A 76 4.14 3.28 9.15
C ARG A 76 3.25 2.59 10.15
N TYR A 77 3.31 1.26 10.18
CA TYR A 77 2.67 0.51 11.27
C TYR A 77 3.48 0.65 12.56
N VAL A 78 2.81 0.98 13.66
CA VAL A 78 3.42 1.10 15.00
C VAL A 78 2.64 0.33 16.06
N GLY A 79 1.69 -0.52 15.64
CA GLY A 79 0.85 -1.31 16.52
C GLY A 79 1.54 -2.53 17.11
N ALA A 80 0.88 -3.19 18.07
CA ALA A 80 1.48 -4.30 18.82
C ALA A 80 1.36 -5.67 18.12
N SER A 81 0.48 -5.82 17.13
CA SER A 81 0.23 -7.11 16.51
C SER A 81 1.33 -7.46 15.49
N THR A 82 1.77 -8.70 15.47
CA THR A 82 2.88 -9.14 14.61
C THR A 82 2.42 -10.04 13.45
N THR A 83 1.10 -10.26 13.30
CA THR A 83 0.56 -11.28 12.39
C THR A 83 -0.48 -10.77 11.40
N LEU A 84 -0.68 -9.44 11.33
CA LEU A 84 -1.73 -8.84 10.50
C LEU A 84 -1.27 -8.66 9.05
N ASP A 85 -2.24 -8.72 8.13
CA ASP A 85 -2.10 -8.11 6.81
C ASP A 85 -2.42 -6.62 6.97
N LEU A 86 -1.42 -5.75 6.85
CA LEU A 86 -1.56 -4.34 7.29
C LEU A 86 -2.50 -3.54 6.39
N ILE A 87 -2.34 -3.66 5.07
CA ILE A 87 -3.16 -2.99 4.07
C ILE A 87 -3.70 -4.05 3.13
N THR A 88 -5.02 -4.21 3.08
CA THR A 88 -5.68 -5.20 2.21
C THR A 88 -6.57 -4.52 1.18
N PHE A 89 -6.34 -4.78 -0.10
CA PHE A 89 -7.25 -4.46 -1.18
C PHE A 89 -7.95 -5.74 -1.67
N SER A 90 -9.27 -5.68 -1.84
CA SER A 90 -10.08 -6.82 -2.30
C SER A 90 -11.03 -6.39 -3.41
N GLY A 91 -11.05 -7.14 -4.51
CA GLY A 91 -11.85 -6.80 -5.69
C GLY A 91 -11.42 -5.47 -6.36
N ALA A 92 -10.18 -5.04 -6.14
CA ALA A 92 -9.66 -3.74 -6.52
C ALA A 92 -9.18 -3.70 -7.98
N ASN A 93 -10.11 -3.84 -8.92
CA ASN A 93 -9.76 -3.86 -10.35
C ASN A 93 -9.34 -2.49 -10.85
N GLY A 94 -8.23 -2.41 -11.60
CA GLY A 94 -7.68 -1.14 -12.09
C GLY A 94 -6.91 -0.35 -11.02
N LEU A 95 -6.48 -1.00 -9.93
CA LEU A 95 -5.73 -0.38 -8.84
C LEU A 95 -4.37 0.14 -9.32
N ARG A 96 -4.07 1.40 -8.96
CA ARG A 96 -2.77 2.02 -9.17
C ARG A 96 -2.24 2.59 -7.87
N LEU A 97 -1.08 2.11 -7.44
CA LEU A 97 -0.41 2.59 -6.24
C LEU A 97 1.00 3.03 -6.60
N SER A 98 1.38 4.25 -6.26
CA SER A 98 2.71 4.77 -6.60
C SER A 98 3.20 5.82 -5.62
N GLY A 99 4.53 5.96 -5.49
CA GLY A 99 5.12 7.13 -4.85
C GLY A 99 4.90 7.23 -3.34
N PHE A 100 4.75 6.11 -2.63
CA PHE A 100 4.77 6.11 -1.16
C PHE A 100 5.43 4.85 -0.61
N VAL A 101 5.79 4.92 0.66
CA VAL A 101 6.48 3.86 1.40
C VAL A 101 5.53 3.20 2.39
N VAL A 102 5.54 1.87 2.45
CA VAL A 102 4.95 1.11 3.56
C VAL A 102 6.08 0.59 4.45
N SER A 103 5.99 0.82 5.76
CA SER A 103 7.00 0.47 6.77
C SER A 103 6.34 0.00 8.07
N SER A 104 7.11 -0.60 8.99
CA SER A 104 6.58 -1.07 10.27
C SER A 104 7.63 -0.94 11.37
N SER A 105 7.43 -0.14 12.42
CA SER A 105 8.37 -0.19 13.57
C SER A 105 8.24 -1.49 14.39
N THR A 106 7.20 -2.28 14.13
CA THR A 106 6.93 -3.55 14.81
C THR A 106 7.49 -4.71 13.98
N PRO A 107 8.39 -5.54 14.54
CA PRO A 107 8.86 -6.74 13.85
C PRO A 107 7.70 -7.72 13.61
N MET A 108 7.43 -8.04 12.35
CA MET A 108 6.33 -8.91 11.97
C MET A 108 6.79 -10.38 11.95
N SER A 109 5.95 -11.28 12.44
CA SER A 109 6.18 -12.73 12.50
C SER A 109 5.25 -13.53 11.57
N ALA A 110 4.20 -12.89 11.05
CA ALA A 110 3.32 -13.41 10.01
C ALA A 110 2.63 -12.23 9.27
N GLY A 111 1.73 -12.53 8.34
CA GLY A 111 1.01 -11.53 7.55
C GLY A 111 1.88 -10.85 6.49
N CYS A 112 1.34 -9.82 5.85
CA CYS A 112 2.05 -9.05 4.83
C CYS A 112 1.83 -7.54 4.95
N ALA A 113 2.74 -6.76 4.37
CA ALA A 113 2.61 -5.30 4.33
C ALA A 113 1.42 -4.88 3.45
N VAL A 114 1.31 -5.46 2.26
CA VAL A 114 0.20 -5.21 1.33
C VAL A 114 -0.34 -6.54 0.82
N ARG A 115 -1.66 -6.73 0.93
CA ARG A 115 -2.39 -7.87 0.34
C ARG A 115 -3.35 -7.39 -0.74
N LEU A 116 -3.32 -8.08 -1.88
CA LEU A 116 -4.28 -7.90 -2.97
C LEU A 116 -5.05 -9.19 -3.17
N ILE A 117 -6.37 -9.12 -3.15
CA ILE A 117 -7.26 -10.29 -3.25
C ILE A 117 -8.22 -10.10 -4.43
N SER A 118 -8.36 -11.09 -5.31
CA SER A 118 -9.36 -11.09 -6.39
C SER A 118 -9.35 -9.81 -7.24
N SER A 119 -8.16 -9.27 -7.50
CA SER A 119 -7.96 -7.96 -8.15
C SER A 119 -7.21 -8.11 -9.47
N SER A 120 -7.57 -7.35 -10.50
CA SER A 120 -6.97 -7.42 -11.84
C SER A 120 -6.63 -6.05 -12.40
N ASN A 121 -5.71 -6.00 -13.37
CA ASN A 121 -5.21 -4.77 -13.99
C ASN A 121 -4.55 -3.85 -12.95
N LEU A 122 -3.53 -4.39 -12.27
CA LEU A 122 -2.85 -3.71 -11.17
C LEU A 122 -1.58 -3.05 -11.68
N GLU A 123 -1.35 -1.79 -11.30
CA GLU A 123 -0.11 -1.07 -11.56
C GLU A 123 0.49 -0.62 -10.23
N LEU A 124 1.59 -1.23 -9.83
CA LEU A 124 2.21 -0.96 -8.54
C LEU A 124 3.63 -0.43 -8.75
N ASN A 125 3.88 0.74 -8.20
CA ASN A 125 5.19 1.33 -7.99
C ASN A 125 5.38 1.60 -6.48
N LEU A 126 5.53 0.50 -5.74
CA LEU A 126 5.52 0.50 -4.28
C LEU A 126 6.91 0.34 -3.71
N VAL A 127 7.19 1.10 -2.66
CA VAL A 127 8.34 0.86 -1.79
C VAL A 127 7.82 0.27 -0.48
N ILE A 128 8.24 -0.95 -0.17
CA ILE A 128 7.97 -1.62 1.11
C ILE A 128 9.32 -1.75 1.80
N ALA A 129 9.57 -0.88 2.80
CA ALA A 129 10.89 -0.63 3.38
C ALA A 129 11.23 -1.51 4.59
N GLN A 130 12.54 -1.65 4.89
CA GLN A 130 13.10 -2.55 5.92
C GLN A 130 12.99 -2.07 7.37
N ASP A 131 12.57 -0.84 7.65
CA ASP A 131 12.45 -0.38 9.03
C ASP A 131 11.34 -1.18 9.71
N GLY A 132 11.78 -2.13 10.55
CA GLY A 132 11.08 -3.23 11.22
C GLY A 132 10.52 -4.28 10.25
N ILE A 133 11.15 -5.45 10.29
CA ILE A 133 11.12 -6.39 9.18
C ILE A 133 9.71 -6.97 9.00
N PHE A 134 9.13 -6.78 7.81
CA PHE A 134 7.90 -7.47 7.42
C PHE A 134 8.13 -8.98 7.36
N TRP A 135 7.14 -9.81 7.71
CA TRP A 135 7.22 -11.23 7.46
C TRP A 135 7.13 -11.49 5.95
N ASN A 136 6.01 -11.09 5.33
CA ASN A 136 5.88 -11.02 3.89
C ASN A 136 5.72 -9.56 3.41
N GLY A 137 6.20 -9.24 2.21
CA GLY A 137 6.08 -7.91 1.63
C GLY A 137 4.73 -7.70 0.96
N LEU A 138 4.61 -8.20 -0.28
CA LEU A 138 3.41 -8.13 -1.10
C LEU A 138 2.79 -9.51 -1.28
N HIS A 139 1.52 -9.69 -0.89
CA HIS A 139 0.76 -10.91 -1.14
C HIS A 139 -0.27 -10.68 -2.24
N LEU A 140 -0.18 -11.46 -3.32
CA LEU A 140 -1.09 -11.48 -4.46
C LEU A 140 -1.92 -12.77 -4.39
N ASP A 141 -3.23 -12.67 -4.18
CA ASP A 141 -4.13 -13.80 -3.99
C ASP A 141 -5.29 -13.74 -5.00
N ALA A 142 -5.37 -14.72 -5.90
CA ALA A 142 -6.36 -14.77 -6.97
C ALA A 142 -6.38 -13.51 -7.86
N CYS A 143 -5.19 -12.96 -8.16
CA CYS A 143 -5.05 -11.73 -8.94
C CYS A 143 -4.84 -11.98 -10.44
N GLY A 144 -5.33 -11.06 -11.27
CA GLY A 144 -5.23 -11.11 -12.74
C GLY A 144 -3.91 -10.54 -13.26
N LEU A 145 -3.99 -9.64 -14.25
CA LEU A 145 -2.86 -8.89 -14.80
C LEU A 145 -2.25 -7.96 -13.74
N ILE A 146 -0.95 -8.08 -13.49
CA ILE A 146 -0.21 -7.30 -12.49
C ILE A 146 1.08 -6.76 -13.11
N ASN A 147 1.29 -5.45 -12.98
CA ASN A 147 2.52 -4.77 -13.36
C ASN A 147 3.19 -4.20 -12.12
N LEU A 148 4.31 -4.79 -11.70
CA LEU A 148 5.21 -4.27 -10.67
C LEU A 148 6.33 -3.50 -11.36
N ASN A 149 6.26 -2.18 -11.30
CA ASN A 149 7.25 -1.29 -11.93
C ASN A 149 8.02 -0.59 -10.82
N GLU A 150 9.36 -0.60 -10.89
CA GLU A 150 10.24 0.15 -9.96
C GLU A 150 10.01 -0.15 -8.46
N SER A 151 9.32 -1.25 -8.16
CA SER A 151 8.94 -1.60 -6.80
C SER A 151 10.14 -2.17 -6.04
N ARG A 152 10.36 -1.67 -4.82
CA ARG A 152 11.40 -2.15 -3.91
C ARG A 152 10.72 -2.77 -2.71
N ILE A 153 10.82 -4.09 -2.56
CA ILE A 153 10.08 -4.81 -1.52
C ILE A 153 11.07 -5.61 -0.69
N TYR A 154 11.09 -5.32 0.62
CA TYR A 154 11.94 -6.02 1.57
C TYR A 154 11.10 -6.72 2.64
N ALA A 155 11.36 -8.01 2.85
CA ALA A 155 10.68 -8.84 3.83
C ALA A 155 11.58 -9.98 4.32
N GLN A 156 11.24 -10.59 5.47
CA GLN A 156 11.95 -11.72 6.08
C GLN A 156 11.76 -13.04 5.34
N ASN A 157 10.51 -13.34 4.99
CA ASN A 157 10.11 -14.62 4.43
C ASN A 157 9.92 -14.50 2.92
N ASP A 158 8.80 -13.93 2.47
CA ASP A 158 8.54 -13.73 1.04
C ASP A 158 8.41 -12.24 0.73
N ALA A 159 9.32 -11.70 -0.08
CA ALA A 159 9.17 -10.34 -0.61
C ALA A 159 7.87 -10.24 -1.43
N ILE A 160 7.60 -11.23 -2.29
CA ILE A 160 6.34 -11.37 -3.03
C ILE A 160 5.83 -12.79 -2.85
N LEU A 161 4.67 -12.92 -2.22
CA LEU A 161 3.92 -14.17 -2.13
C LEU A 161 2.81 -14.15 -3.19
N ALA A 162 2.83 -15.07 -4.15
CA ALA A 162 1.85 -15.12 -5.24
C ALA A 162 1.07 -16.44 -5.23
N THR A 163 -0.24 -16.35 -5.05
CA THR A 163 -1.18 -17.47 -5.01
C THR A 163 -2.27 -17.25 -6.06
N ASN A 164 -2.47 -18.22 -6.96
CA ASN A 164 -3.50 -18.14 -8.01
C ASN A 164 -3.40 -16.86 -8.89
N VAL A 165 -2.18 -16.45 -9.23
CA VAL A 165 -1.94 -15.28 -10.10
C VAL A 165 -1.95 -15.70 -11.57
N LEU A 166 -2.67 -14.95 -12.40
CA LEU A 166 -2.74 -15.22 -13.84
C LEU A 166 -1.48 -14.73 -14.58
N GLU A 167 -1.08 -13.47 -14.37
CA GLU A 167 0.01 -12.84 -15.11
C GLU A 167 0.71 -11.77 -14.26
N LEU A 168 2.03 -11.88 -14.12
CA LEU A 168 2.86 -10.96 -13.34
C LEU A 168 4.02 -10.44 -14.19
N HIS A 169 4.04 -9.14 -14.42
CA HIS A 169 5.12 -8.42 -15.08
C HIS A 169 5.91 -7.62 -14.07
N CYS A 170 7.23 -7.76 -14.09
CA CYS A 170 8.15 -6.97 -13.29
C CYS A 170 9.09 -6.22 -14.22
N SER A 171 9.04 -4.89 -14.23
CA SER A 171 9.98 -4.06 -15.00
C SER A 171 10.96 -3.36 -14.06
N HIS A 172 12.26 -3.58 -14.32
CA HIS A 172 13.38 -3.33 -13.41
C HIS A 172 13.37 -4.21 -12.16
N ALA A 173 14.57 -4.61 -11.71
CA ALA A 173 14.75 -5.57 -10.62
C ALA A 173 14.05 -5.08 -9.35
N ALA A 174 12.83 -5.55 -9.09
CA ALA A 174 12.43 -5.84 -7.72
C ALA A 174 13.60 -6.64 -7.16
N VAL A 175 14.33 -6.06 -6.19
CA VAL A 175 15.44 -6.74 -5.55
C VAL A 175 14.83 -7.93 -4.82
N LEU A 176 14.69 -9.02 -5.55
CA LEU A 176 14.26 -10.31 -5.10
C LEU A 176 15.45 -10.88 -4.32
N ASP A 177 15.73 -10.31 -3.15
CA ASP A 177 16.74 -10.86 -2.25
C ASP A 177 16.14 -12.14 -1.64
N LEU A 178 16.24 -13.23 -2.41
CA LEU A 178 16.04 -14.59 -1.95
C LEU A 178 17.16 -14.91 -0.95
N GLN A 179 17.05 -14.37 0.27
CA GLN A 179 17.85 -14.82 1.40
C GLN A 179 17.32 -16.20 1.80
N ARG A 180 17.80 -17.23 1.11
CA ARG A 180 17.66 -18.62 1.56
C ARG A 180 18.44 -18.80 2.86
N HIS A 181 17.75 -19.01 3.96
CA HIS A 181 18.27 -19.71 5.13
C HIS A 181 17.36 -20.90 5.47
#